data_AF-A0AAP4J5H8-F1
#
_entry.id   AF-A0AAP4J5H8-F1
#
_cell.length_a   1.000
_cell.length_b   1.000
_cell.length_c   1.000
_cell.angle_alpha   90.00
_cell.angle_beta   90.00
_cell.angle_gamma   90.00
#
_symmetry.space_group_name_H-M   'P 1'
#
loop_
_entity.id
_entity.type
_entity.pdbx_description
1 polymer ?
#
loop_
_entity_poly.entity_id
_entity_poly.type
_entity_poly.pdbx_seq_one_letter_code
_entity_poly.pdbx_strand_id
1 'polypeptide(L)' 'MEKMLTEIGSSSLFHEYLNVVGAVSPALTRIKSRWEYKRSDRLVAQIRIDPQGNARFYIDARAISAN' A
#
# COMPACT_ATOMS: atom_id res chain seq x y z
N MET A 1 -14.79 8.63 8.68
CA MET A 1 -13.59 9.11 9.40
C MET A 1 -12.35 8.56 8.71
N GLU A 2 -11.35 9.40 8.55
CA GLU A 2 -10.39 9.41 7.45
C GLU A 2 -9.57 8.12 7.31
N LYS A 3 -9.51 7.62 6.07
CA LYS A 3 -8.66 6.53 5.62
C LYS A 3 -7.20 7.02 5.64
N MET A 4 -6.59 7.11 6.82
CA MET A 4 -5.18 7.47 6.98
C MET A 4 -4.31 6.29 6.54
N LEU A 5 -4.15 6.15 5.22
CA LEU A 5 -2.98 5.43 4.72
C LEU A 5 -1.78 6.36 4.89
N THR A 6 -0.75 5.84 5.54
CA THR A 6 0.53 6.49 5.71
C THR A 6 1.37 6.24 4.47
N GLU A 7 1.88 7.31 3.87
CA GLU A 7 2.87 7.20 2.80
C GLU A 7 4.18 6.66 3.37
N ILE A 8 4.76 5.68 2.69
CA ILE A 8 6.07 5.14 3.03
C ILE A 8 7.01 5.26 1.82
N GLY A 9 8.24 5.72 2.09
CA GLY A 9 9.28 5.84 1.07
C GLY A 9 10.05 4.55 0.80
N SER A 10 9.70 3.45 1.49
CA SER A 10 10.43 2.18 1.40
C SER A 10 9.54 1.08 0.84
N SER A 11 9.90 0.57 -0.33
CA SER A 11 9.25 -0.58 -0.97
C SER A 11 9.40 -1.87 -0.14
N SER A 12 10.48 -2.01 0.62
CA SER A 12 10.70 -3.15 1.51
C SER A 12 9.67 -3.18 2.64
N LEU A 13 9.43 -2.04 3.30
CA LEU A 13 8.39 -1.93 4.33
C LEU A 13 7.00 -2.20 3.77
N PHE A 14 6.75 -1.77 2.53
CA PHE A 14 5.50 -2.06 1.85
C PHE A 14 5.30 -3.57 1.64
N HIS A 15 6.35 -4.26 1.18
CA HIS A 15 6.27 -5.69 0.92
C HIS A 15 6.08 -6.50 2.21
N GLU A 16 6.80 -6.15 3.28
CA GLU A 16 6.64 -6.73 4.62
C GLU A 16 5.20 -6.55 5.12
N TYR A 17 4.67 -5.33 4.99
CA TYR A 17 3.30 -5.03 5.37
C TYR A 17 2.29 -5.86 4.57
N LEU A 18 2.47 -5.96 3.25
CA LEU A 18 1.61 -6.78 2.39
C LEU A 18 1.61 -8.23 2.84
N ASN A 19 2.77 -8.79 3.18
CA ASN A 19 2.88 -10.15 3.70
C ASN A 19 2.07 -10.32 5.01
N VAL A 20 2.19 -9.38 5.94
CA VAL A 20 1.42 -9.37 7.21
C VAL A 20 -0.10 -9.33 6.97
N VAL A 21 -0.57 -8.55 5.99
CA VAL A 21 -2.00 -8.47 5.65
C VAL A 21 -2.50 -9.54 4.68
N GLY A 22 -1.63 -10.50 4.30
CA GLY A 22 -1.93 -11.60 3.39
C GLY A 22 -2.13 -11.17 1.93
N ALA A 23 -1.52 -10.06 1.53
CA ALA A 23 -1.58 -9.51 0.18
C ALA A 23 -0.30 -9.85 -0.60
N VAL A 24 -0.45 -10.04 -1.91
CA VAL A 24 0.69 -10.17 -2.83
C VAL A 24 0.98 -8.81 -3.45
N SER A 25 2.25 -8.41 -3.41
CA SER A 25 2.68 -7.16 -4.05
C SER A 25 2.53 -7.25 -5.57
N PRO A 26 1.79 -6.35 -6.22
CA PRO A 26 1.73 -6.30 -7.67
C PRO A 26 3.07 -5.83 -8.24
N ALA A 27 3.43 -6.34 -9.42
CA ALA A 27 4.55 -5.78 -10.16
C ALA A 27 4.24 -4.33 -10.55
N LEU A 28 5.11 -3.38 -10.18
CA LEU A 28 4.93 -1.95 -10.48
C LEU A 28 4.72 -1.69 -11.98
N THR A 29 5.35 -2.49 -12.83
CA THR A 29 5.20 -2.45 -14.30
C THR A 29 3.78 -2.73 -14.79
N ARG A 30 2.94 -3.38 -13.98
CA ARG A 30 1.54 -3.66 -14.28
C ARG A 30 0.59 -2.58 -13.78
N ILE A 31 1.06 -1.64 -12.96
CA ILE A 31 0.23 -0.59 -12.36
C ILE A 31 0.19 0.61 -13.31
N LYS A 32 -0.95 0.82 -13.99
CA LYS A 32 -1.10 1.96 -14.92
C LYS A 32 -1.27 3.32 -14.24
N SER A 33 -1.95 3.36 -13.10
CA SER A 33 -2.15 4.61 -12.34
C SER A 33 -2.28 4.35 -10.86
N ARG A 34 -2.99 3.28 -10.49
CA ARG A 34 -3.27 2.97 -9.09
C ARG A 34 -3.47 1.49 -8.89
N TRP A 35 -3.03 1.02 -7.72
CA TRP A 35 -3.39 -0.26 -7.19
C TRP A 35 -3.90 -0.09 -5.76
N GLU A 36 -4.92 -0.85 -5.39
CA GLU A 36 -5.57 -0.75 -4.09
C GLU A 36 -5.83 -2.16 -3.58
N TYR A 37 -5.49 -2.41 -2.32
CA TYR A 37 -5.81 -3.64 -1.64
C TYR A 37 -6.68 -3.37 -0.43
N LYS A 38 -7.84 -4.02 -0.44
CA LYS A 38 -8.83 -3.93 0.62
C LYS A 38 -8.92 -5.26 1.33
N ARG A 39 -8.89 -5.23 2.65
CA ARG A 39 -9.12 -6.39 3.52
C ARG A 39 -10.38 -6.12 4.34
N SER A 40 -11.37 -7.00 4.26
CA SER A 40 -12.66 -6.85 4.95
C SER A 40 -13.30 -5.47 4.71
N ASP A 41 -13.40 -5.09 3.42
CA ASP A 41 -13.89 -3.79 2.93
C ASP A 41 -13.04 -2.55 3.30
N ARG A 42 -12.01 -2.72 4.15
CA ARG A 42 -11.11 -1.65 4.54
C ARG A 42 -9.91 -1.58 3.61
N LEU A 43 -9.64 -0.40 3.06
CA LEU A 43 -8.42 -0.14 2.30
C LEU A 43 -7.23 -0.18 3.26
N VAL A 44 -6.32 -1.14 3.06
CA VAL A 44 -5.15 -1.36 3.92
C VAL A 44 -3.84 -1.07 3.22
N ALA A 45 -3.79 -1.19 1.88
CA ALA A 45 -2.62 -0.80 1.11
C ALA A 45 -3.02 -0.18 -0.22
N GLN A 46 -2.19 0.72 -0.72
CA GLN A 46 -2.38 1.39 -1.99
C GLN A 46 -1.04 1.76 -2.60
N ILE A 47 -0.95 1.65 -3.92
CA ILE A 47 0.16 2.16 -4.71
C ILE A 47 -0.42 3.20 -5.66
N ARG A 48 0.22 4.36 -5.76
CA ARG A 48 -0.09 5.36 -6.78
C ARG A 48 1.13 5.59 -7.65
N ILE A 49 0.92 5.70 -8.94
CA ILE A 49 1.93 6.18 -9.86
C ILE A 49 1.71 7.69 -10.00
N ASP A 50 2.68 8.47 -9.57
CA ASP A 50 2.68 9.92 -9.75
C ASP A 50 2.81 10.27 -11.24
N PRO A 51 2.39 11.46 -11.71
CA PRO A 51 2.57 11.87 -13.11
C PRO A 51 4.01 11.81 -13.60
N GLN A 52 5.00 11.84 -12.70
CA GLN A 52 6.42 11.65 -13.01
C GLN A 52 6.82 10.17 -13.23
N GLY A 53 5.90 9.21 -13.09
CA GLY A 53 6.17 7.77 -13.19
C GLY A 53 6.67 7.12 -11.88
N ASN A 54 6.76 7.88 -10.79
CA ASN A 54 7.24 7.39 -9.51
C ASN A 54 6.14 6.65 -8.74
N ALA A 55 6.44 5.45 -8.25
CA ALA A 55 5.54 4.70 -7.39
C ALA A 55 5.58 5.22 -5.95
N ARG A 56 4.44 5.69 -5.44
CA ARG A 56 4.22 6.03 -4.04
C ARG A 56 3.44 4.93 -3.36
N PHE A 57 3.94 4.49 -2.22
CA PHE A 57 3.41 3.39 -1.44
C PHE A 57 2.67 3.93 -0.22
N TYR A 58 1.49 3.41 0.03
CA TYR A 58 0.61 3.83 1.11
C TYR A 58 0.10 2.61 1.87
N ILE A 59 0.19 2.62 3.19
CA ILE A 59 -0.25 1.50 4.05
C ILE A 59 -1.06 1.99 5.24
N ASP A 60 -1.97 1.19 5.75
CA ASP A 60 -2.72 1.51 6.96
C ASP A 60 -1.80 1.27 8.18
N ALA A 61 -1.26 2.35 8.75
CA ALA A 61 -0.33 2.30 9.88
C ALA A 61 -0.96 1.73 11.16
N ARG A 62 -2.30 1.69 11.28
CA ARG A 62 -2.97 1.06 12.43
C ARG A 62 -2.79 -0.45 12.44
N ALA A 63 -2.57 -1.08 11.29
CA ALA A 63 -2.20 -2.49 11.22
C ALA A 63 -0.73 -2.75 11.63
N ILE A 64 0.13 -1.73 11.64
CA ILE A 64 1.49 -1.84 12.19
C ILE A 64 1.49 -1.63 13.71
N SER A 65 0.67 -0.70 14.20
CA SER A 65 0.66 -0.31 15.62
C SER A 65 -0.04 -1.29 16.58
N ALA A 66 -0.52 -2.43 16.07
CA ALA A 66 -1.26 -3.43 16.85
C ALA A 66 -0.41 -4.64 17.28
N ASN A 67 0.92 -4.57 17.14
CA ASN A 67 1.84 -5.61 17.61
C ASN A 67 2.67 -5.12 18.80
#